data_AF-A0A4Q4UWC9-F1
#
_entry.id   AF-A0A4Q4UWC9-F1
#
_cell.length_a   1.000
_cell.length_b   1.000
_cell.length_c   1.000
_cell.angle_alpha   90.00
_cell.angle_beta   90.00
_cell.angle_gamma   90.00
#
_symmetry.space_group_name_H-M   'P 1'
#
loop_
_entity.id
_entity.type
_entity.pdbx_description
1 polymer ?
#
loop_
_entity_poly.entity_id
_entity_poly.type
_entity_poly.pdbx_seq_one_letter_code
_entity_poly.pdbx_strand_id
1 'polypeptide(L)'
;MALAEETKRVTAQFEYTDDDVNKGVQEFLRQMHEGLEKDGTSMSQIATYVTAVPNGTEKGLYLAVDLGGTNFRVCSINLNGDTTFNLTYSKVAVPKELMVAKKAEDLFAFLAKQIELFLKEHHEEHFEASIRRRQTISAEDGYRDEQIFRLGFTFSFPVMQFGINKGTLIRWTKGFDIPDAVGKDVCALLQQEIDKLRLPVKVAALVNDTVGTLMARSYTSPGKTSTLLGAIFGTGTNGAYVEKLANIHKPIPGEYDQSTGEMVINTEWGSFDNQLNVLPNTKWDAELDRDSVNPGIQIFEKRVSGMFLGEIVRLVLVSMLKDPKVSLFRDENSSSNDWKSTTTIGKNSAIFEQWGLDSSIMSIAAADNTPDYSTLRQELENELNIYSASKEDAQAFKDVSHAVGRRAARLSAVAVGAIVLQSGKLKTDEDPIDIGVDGSLVEHYPFFRDMIYEALAVIDGIGPEGAKRIRIGIAKDGSGVGAALIALVAANMEKKGGADRLATVKEEAVRKLSNAIPAVGEKTTIA
;
A
#
# COMPACT_ATOMS: atom_id res chain seq x y z
N MET A 1 42.45 -6.61 -9.25
CA MET A 1 42.28 -7.68 -8.23
C MET A 1 41.67 -7.12 -6.95
N ALA A 2 42.22 -6.06 -6.35
CA ALA A 2 41.68 -5.46 -5.13
C ALA A 2 40.19 -5.04 -5.19
N LEU A 3 39.73 -4.39 -6.27
CA LEU A 3 38.32 -3.97 -6.38
C LEU A 3 37.37 -5.17 -6.40
N ALA A 4 37.63 -6.18 -7.23
CA ALA A 4 36.78 -7.37 -7.33
C ALA A 4 36.73 -8.18 -6.03
N GLU A 5 37.86 -8.32 -5.33
CA GLU A 5 37.93 -8.98 -4.03
C GLU A 5 37.15 -8.21 -2.96
N GLU A 6 37.29 -6.89 -2.92
CA GLU A 6 36.52 -6.05 -1.99
C GLU A 6 35.03 -6.08 -2.31
N THR A 7 34.64 -5.96 -3.58
CA THR A 7 33.25 -6.10 -4.03
C THR A 7 32.67 -7.41 -3.53
N LYS A 8 33.37 -8.54 -3.72
CA LYS A 8 32.93 -9.85 -3.22
C LYS A 8 32.78 -9.89 -1.69
N ARG A 9 33.71 -9.28 -0.96
CA ARG A 9 33.67 -9.21 0.51
C ARG A 9 32.49 -8.36 1.01
N VAL A 10 32.17 -7.29 0.30
CA VAL A 10 31.05 -6.40 0.59
C VAL A 10 29.73 -7.08 0.27
N THR A 11 29.58 -7.66 -0.93
CA THR A 11 28.33 -8.30 -1.37
C THR A 11 27.97 -9.52 -0.52
N ALA A 12 28.96 -10.25 -0.01
CA ALA A 12 28.73 -11.36 0.93
C ALA A 12 28.04 -10.92 2.24
N GLN A 13 28.18 -9.66 2.67
CA GLN A 13 27.48 -9.15 3.86
C GLN A 13 25.99 -8.88 3.62
N PHE A 14 25.56 -8.85 2.36
CA PHE A 14 24.15 -8.70 1.96
C PHE A 14 23.48 -10.04 1.66
N GLU A 15 24.21 -11.15 1.75
CA GLU A 15 23.62 -12.47 1.63
C GLU A 15 22.58 -12.69 2.73
N TYR A 16 21.40 -13.16 2.33
CA TYR A 16 20.30 -13.51 3.23
C TYR A 16 19.94 -14.95 2.93
N THR A 17 20.45 -15.87 3.74
CA THR A 17 20.44 -17.31 3.42
C THR A 17 19.03 -17.90 3.48
N ASP A 18 18.86 -19.15 3.05
CA ASP A 18 17.59 -19.86 3.18
C ASP A 18 17.21 -20.03 4.66
N ASP A 19 18.19 -20.27 5.53
CA ASP A 19 18.00 -20.33 6.98
C ASP A 19 17.53 -18.99 7.54
N ASP A 20 18.08 -17.87 7.06
CA ASP A 20 17.67 -16.55 7.51
C ASP A 20 16.28 -16.18 7.03
N VAL A 21 15.90 -16.56 5.79
CA VAL A 21 14.51 -16.47 5.31
C VAL A 21 13.57 -17.19 6.27
N ASN A 22 13.89 -18.44 6.65
CA ASN A 22 13.05 -19.22 7.55
C ASN A 22 12.96 -18.62 8.97
N LYS A 23 14.08 -18.16 9.55
CA LYS A 23 14.06 -17.40 10.83
C LYS A 23 13.21 -16.14 10.74
N GLY A 24 13.35 -15.40 9.64
CA GLY A 24 12.55 -14.22 9.33
C GLY A 24 11.06 -14.55 9.33
N VAL A 25 10.64 -15.62 8.65
CA VAL A 25 9.23 -16.04 8.58
C VAL A 25 8.69 -16.39 9.96
N GLN A 26 9.45 -17.11 10.79
CA GLN A 26 9.00 -17.46 12.14
C GLN A 26 8.83 -16.23 13.04
N GLU A 27 9.77 -15.28 13.00
CA GLU A 27 9.65 -14.05 13.77
C GLU A 27 8.52 -13.15 13.22
N PHE A 28 8.31 -13.13 11.90
CA PHE A 28 7.21 -12.40 11.28
C PHE A 28 5.86 -12.94 11.73
N LEU A 29 5.66 -14.27 11.71
CA LEU A 29 4.48 -14.93 12.24
C LEU A 29 4.27 -14.61 13.73
N ARG A 30 5.34 -14.63 14.53
CA ARG A 30 5.28 -14.29 15.96
C ARG A 30 4.80 -12.86 16.19
N GLN A 31 5.37 -11.87 15.49
CA GLN A 31 4.98 -10.47 15.63
C GLN A 31 3.60 -10.17 15.02
N MET A 32 3.21 -10.87 13.95
CA MET A 32 1.84 -10.83 13.43
C MET A 32 0.83 -11.27 14.48
N HIS A 33 1.04 -12.44 15.10
CA HIS A 33 0.17 -12.93 16.16
C HIS A 33 0.10 -11.96 17.35
N GLU A 34 1.24 -11.43 17.77
CA GLU A 34 1.30 -10.45 18.86
C GLU A 34 0.44 -9.21 18.56
N GLY A 35 0.49 -8.70 17.32
CA GLY A 35 -0.30 -7.53 16.89
C GLY A 35 -1.81 -7.80 16.75
N LEU A 36 -2.22 -9.06 16.59
CA LEU A 36 -3.63 -9.46 16.63
C LEU A 36 -4.16 -9.61 18.07
N GLU A 37 -3.27 -9.81 19.05
CA GLU A 37 -3.63 -9.96 20.46
C GLU A 37 -3.74 -8.64 21.21
N LYS A 38 -2.89 -7.65 20.90
CA LYS A 38 -2.83 -6.37 21.62
C LYS A 38 -2.28 -5.25 20.74
N ASP A 39 -2.54 -4.01 21.16
CA ASP A 39 -1.96 -2.80 20.55
C ASP A 39 -0.57 -2.48 21.13
N GLY A 40 0.14 -1.56 20.47
CA GLY A 40 1.47 -1.09 20.91
C GLY A 40 2.62 -2.05 20.59
N THR A 41 2.41 -2.98 19.67
CA THR A 41 3.39 -3.94 19.14
C THR A 41 4.14 -3.36 17.94
N SER A 42 5.24 -4.01 17.53
CA SER A 42 6.00 -3.63 16.33
C SER A 42 5.14 -3.66 15.07
N MET A 43 4.39 -4.75 14.87
CA MET A 43 3.40 -4.85 13.79
C MET A 43 2.02 -4.50 14.33
N SER A 44 1.39 -3.48 13.74
CA SER A 44 0.17 -2.90 14.30
C SER A 44 -1.09 -3.72 14.01
N GLN A 45 -1.15 -4.48 12.91
CA GLN A 45 -2.33 -5.28 12.52
C GLN A 45 -3.63 -4.47 12.64
N ILE A 46 -3.72 -3.37 11.89
CA ILE A 46 -4.81 -2.40 11.96
C ILE A 46 -6.08 -2.99 11.32
N ALA A 47 -7.18 -2.97 12.08
CA ALA A 47 -8.51 -3.34 11.60
C ALA A 47 -9.01 -2.30 10.58
N THR A 48 -9.33 -2.75 9.36
CA THR A 48 -9.74 -1.85 8.26
C THR A 48 -11.25 -1.72 8.14
N TYR A 49 -12.03 -2.50 8.91
CA TYR A 49 -13.49 -2.58 8.83
C TYR A 49 -14.04 -3.07 7.47
N VAL A 50 -13.16 -3.51 6.56
CA VAL A 50 -13.54 -4.14 5.29
C VAL A 50 -13.69 -5.64 5.54
N THR A 51 -14.93 -6.14 5.56
CA THR A 51 -15.22 -7.55 5.89
C THR A 51 -15.67 -8.38 4.71
N ALA A 52 -15.61 -7.83 3.50
CA ALA A 52 -15.90 -8.53 2.26
C ALA A 52 -14.90 -8.13 1.17
N VAL A 53 -14.49 -9.10 0.37
CA VAL A 53 -13.57 -8.94 -0.76
C VAL A 53 -14.34 -9.18 -2.07
N PRO A 54 -14.13 -8.37 -3.11
CA PRO A 54 -14.90 -8.48 -4.35
C PRO A 54 -14.56 -9.77 -5.11
N ASN A 55 -15.53 -10.22 -5.90
CA ASN A 55 -15.44 -11.46 -6.68
C ASN A 55 -15.56 -11.25 -8.19
N GLY A 56 -15.60 -9.99 -8.65
CA GLY A 56 -15.66 -9.62 -10.05
C GLY A 56 -17.07 -9.46 -10.62
N THR A 57 -18.11 -9.77 -9.83
CA THR A 57 -19.51 -9.62 -10.25
C THR A 57 -20.12 -8.26 -9.89
N GLU A 58 -19.37 -7.43 -9.17
CA GLU A 58 -19.76 -6.11 -8.73
C GLU A 58 -20.05 -5.18 -9.91
N LYS A 59 -21.11 -4.37 -9.80
CA LYS A 59 -21.52 -3.42 -10.83
C LYS A 59 -21.76 -2.04 -10.23
N GLY A 60 -21.63 -1.04 -11.09
CA GLY A 60 -22.03 0.33 -10.80
C GLY A 60 -20.90 1.34 -10.85
N LEU A 61 -21.28 2.59 -10.69
CA LEU A 61 -20.40 3.75 -10.78
C LEU A 61 -20.06 4.27 -9.39
N TYR A 62 -18.76 4.34 -9.10
CA TYR A 62 -18.22 4.76 -7.81
C TYR A 62 -17.13 5.80 -8.01
N LEU A 63 -16.95 6.69 -7.04
CA LEU A 63 -15.84 7.63 -7.03
C LEU A 63 -14.71 7.12 -6.15
N ALA A 64 -13.50 7.50 -6.51
CA ALA A 64 -12.34 7.38 -5.65
C ALA A 64 -11.55 8.68 -5.70
N VAL A 65 -10.94 9.05 -4.58
CA VAL A 65 -9.94 10.11 -4.54
C VAL A 65 -8.70 9.62 -3.84
N ASP A 66 -7.56 10.07 -4.33
CA ASP A 66 -6.25 9.67 -3.85
C ASP A 66 -5.41 10.93 -3.58
N LEU A 67 -5.15 11.17 -2.29
CA LEU A 67 -4.23 12.22 -1.86
C LEU A 67 -2.83 11.61 -1.67
N GLY A 68 -2.02 11.74 -2.72
CA GLY A 68 -0.61 11.37 -2.70
C GLY A 68 0.29 12.47 -2.11
N GLY A 69 1.61 12.24 -2.15
CA GLY A 69 2.60 13.18 -1.61
C GLY A 69 2.76 14.49 -2.40
N THR A 70 2.32 14.53 -3.66
CA THR A 70 2.53 15.70 -4.55
C THR A 70 1.32 16.01 -5.42
N ASN A 71 0.48 15.01 -5.66
CA ASN A 71 -0.67 15.14 -6.55
C ASN A 71 -1.92 14.63 -5.85
N PHE A 72 -3.03 15.26 -6.17
CA PHE A 72 -4.37 14.79 -5.86
C PHE A 72 -5.01 14.25 -7.13
N ARG A 73 -5.67 13.10 -7.03
CA ARG A 73 -6.35 12.46 -8.14
C ARG A 73 -7.80 12.18 -7.78
N VAL A 74 -8.70 12.50 -8.70
CA VAL A 74 -10.12 12.16 -8.63
C VAL A 74 -10.42 11.15 -9.73
N CYS A 75 -11.14 10.08 -9.40
CA CYS A 75 -11.47 9.01 -10.33
C CYS A 75 -12.96 8.67 -10.25
N SER A 76 -13.54 8.31 -11.40
CA SER A 76 -14.80 7.57 -11.47
C SER A 76 -14.57 6.22 -12.11
N ILE A 77 -15.03 5.17 -11.43
CA ILE A 77 -14.84 3.78 -11.81
C ILE A 77 -16.22 3.19 -12.07
N ASN A 78 -16.46 2.79 -13.32
CA ASN A 78 -17.64 2.02 -13.69
C ASN A 78 -17.28 0.53 -13.73
N LEU A 79 -17.82 -0.25 -12.79
CA LEU A 79 -17.65 -1.70 -12.71
C LEU A 79 -18.68 -2.40 -13.62
N ASN A 80 -18.19 -3.24 -14.52
CA ASN A 80 -19.03 -3.91 -15.53
C ASN A 80 -19.63 -5.24 -15.02
N GLY A 81 -19.11 -5.79 -13.91
CA GLY A 81 -19.54 -7.06 -13.31
C GLY A 81 -19.13 -8.30 -14.08
N ASP A 82 -18.05 -8.19 -14.84
CA ASP A 82 -17.41 -9.24 -15.62
C ASP A 82 -15.88 -9.20 -15.45
N THR A 83 -15.41 -8.78 -14.27
CA THR A 83 -13.99 -8.50 -13.93
C THR A 83 -13.34 -7.33 -14.68
N THR A 84 -14.08 -6.63 -15.54
CA THR A 84 -13.60 -5.42 -16.23
C THR A 84 -14.19 -4.13 -15.65
N PHE A 85 -13.53 -3.01 -15.90
CA PHE A 85 -13.99 -1.69 -15.46
C PHE A 85 -13.57 -0.59 -16.45
N ASN A 86 -14.28 0.54 -16.42
CA ASN A 86 -13.89 1.76 -17.10
C ASN A 86 -13.47 2.81 -16.07
N LEU A 87 -12.28 3.37 -16.25
CA LEU A 87 -11.69 4.38 -15.37
C LEU A 87 -11.59 5.72 -16.11
N THR A 88 -12.18 6.75 -15.53
CA THR A 88 -11.94 8.15 -15.89
C THR A 88 -11.29 8.83 -14.70
N TYR A 89 -10.23 9.62 -14.91
CA TYR A 89 -9.56 10.32 -13.83
C TYR A 89 -9.03 11.69 -14.26
N SER A 90 -8.93 12.59 -13.28
CA SER A 90 -8.19 13.85 -13.40
C SER A 90 -7.17 13.93 -12.28
N LYS A 91 -5.97 14.41 -12.62
CA LYS A 91 -4.84 14.52 -11.69
C LYS A 91 -4.36 15.97 -11.66
N VAL A 92 -4.17 16.50 -10.47
CA VAL A 92 -3.71 17.87 -10.25
C VAL A 92 -2.61 17.89 -9.20
N ALA A 93 -1.62 18.78 -9.38
CA ALA A 93 -0.60 19.00 -8.36
C ALA A 93 -1.23 19.68 -7.13
N VAL A 94 -0.84 19.25 -5.94
CA VAL A 94 -1.23 19.94 -4.71
C VAL A 94 -0.33 21.17 -4.57
N PRO A 95 -0.89 22.40 -4.47
CA PRO A 95 -0.10 23.59 -4.22
C PRO A 95 0.73 23.46 -2.93
N LYS A 96 2.02 23.83 -2.98
CA LYS A 96 2.96 23.62 -1.85
C LYS A 96 2.51 24.34 -0.59
N GLU A 97 1.93 25.53 -0.74
CA GLU A 97 1.34 26.33 0.33
C GLU A 97 0.19 25.61 1.06
N LEU A 98 -0.54 24.73 0.38
CA LEU A 98 -1.61 23.93 0.99
C LEU A 98 -1.06 22.72 1.75
N MET A 99 0.13 22.22 1.39
CA MET A 99 0.78 21.12 2.11
C MET A 99 1.24 21.55 3.51
N VAL A 100 1.51 22.84 3.70
CA VAL A 100 1.95 23.43 4.98
C VAL A 100 0.94 24.48 5.51
N ALA A 101 -0.32 24.34 5.12
CA ALA A 101 -1.37 25.24 5.54
C ALA A 101 -1.56 25.23 7.06
N LYS A 102 -2.03 26.36 7.62
CA LYS A 102 -2.32 26.45 9.06
C LYS A 102 -3.60 25.73 9.45
N LYS A 103 -4.57 25.66 8.54
CA LYS A 103 -5.89 25.06 8.78
C LYS A 103 -6.09 23.87 7.87
N ALA A 104 -6.72 22.82 8.41
CA ALA A 104 -7.11 21.66 7.60
C ALA A 104 -8.09 22.07 6.48
N GLU A 105 -9.01 22.98 6.79
CA GLU A 105 -10.01 23.51 5.86
C GLU A 105 -9.41 23.93 4.51
N ASP A 106 -8.25 24.59 4.49
CA ASP A 106 -7.65 25.10 3.25
C ASP A 106 -7.30 23.95 2.28
N LEU A 107 -6.73 22.85 2.78
CA LEU A 107 -6.44 21.66 1.98
C LEU A 107 -7.74 20.95 1.58
N PHE A 108 -8.62 20.65 2.53
CA PHE A 108 -9.82 19.85 2.25
C PHE A 108 -10.81 20.60 1.32
N ALA A 109 -10.87 21.93 1.39
CA ALA A 109 -11.66 22.74 0.48
C ALA A 109 -11.12 22.68 -0.95
N PHE A 110 -9.78 22.67 -1.11
CA PHE A 110 -9.16 22.41 -2.41
C PHE A 110 -9.54 21.02 -2.95
N LEU A 111 -9.47 19.96 -2.13
CA LEU A 111 -9.85 18.61 -2.57
C LEU A 111 -11.32 18.56 -3.01
N ALA A 112 -12.24 19.11 -2.21
CA ALA A 112 -13.66 19.17 -2.54
C ALA A 112 -13.91 19.97 -3.83
N LYS A 113 -13.16 21.04 -4.07
CA LYS A 113 -13.23 21.82 -5.31
C LYS A 113 -12.79 21.01 -6.53
N GLN A 114 -11.74 20.20 -6.42
CA GLN A 114 -11.31 19.32 -7.50
C GLN A 114 -12.36 18.23 -7.80
N ILE A 115 -13.04 17.71 -6.77
CA ILE A 115 -14.18 16.78 -6.96
C ILE A 115 -15.32 17.48 -7.72
N GLU A 116 -15.67 18.73 -7.37
CA GLU A 116 -16.69 19.50 -8.09
C GLU A 116 -16.34 19.66 -9.58
N LEU A 117 -15.10 20.08 -9.88
CA LEU A 117 -14.64 20.28 -11.26
C LEU A 117 -14.72 18.98 -12.06
N PHE A 118 -14.25 17.87 -11.48
CA PHE A 118 -14.31 16.55 -12.10
C PHE A 118 -15.75 16.11 -12.41
N LEU A 119 -16.68 16.33 -11.47
CA LEU A 119 -18.08 15.98 -11.68
C LEU A 119 -18.74 16.80 -12.79
N LYS A 120 -18.42 18.10 -12.88
CA LYS A 120 -18.93 18.95 -13.97
C LYS A 120 -18.39 18.55 -15.33
N GLU A 121 -17.13 18.12 -15.39
CA GLU A 121 -16.48 17.75 -16.65
C GLU A 121 -16.93 16.38 -17.16
N HIS A 122 -17.08 15.39 -16.26
CA HIS A 122 -17.26 13.99 -16.67
C HIS A 122 -18.62 13.38 -16.30
N HIS A 123 -19.40 14.03 -15.45
CA HIS A 123 -20.69 13.54 -14.94
C HIS A 123 -21.77 14.64 -14.91
N GLU A 124 -21.73 15.55 -15.88
CA GLU A 124 -22.59 16.74 -15.94
C GLU A 124 -24.08 16.41 -15.81
N GLU A 125 -24.58 15.42 -16.57
CA GLU A 125 -25.99 15.03 -16.54
C GLU A 125 -26.44 14.60 -15.14
N HIS A 126 -25.62 13.81 -14.44
CA HIS A 126 -25.91 13.35 -13.09
C HIS A 126 -25.77 14.48 -12.06
N PHE A 127 -24.78 15.36 -12.25
CA PHE A 127 -24.58 16.57 -11.46
C PHE A 127 -25.81 17.49 -11.58
N GLU A 128 -26.25 17.81 -12.80
CA GLU A 128 -27.41 18.66 -13.05
C GLU A 128 -28.72 18.04 -12.54
N ALA A 129 -28.94 16.73 -12.74
CA ALA A 129 -30.12 16.04 -12.23
C ALA A 129 -30.23 16.17 -10.70
N SER A 130 -29.11 16.03 -9.99
CA SER A 130 -29.06 16.16 -8.53
C SER A 130 -29.34 17.60 -8.03
N ILE A 131 -28.97 18.62 -8.82
CA ILE A 131 -29.20 20.03 -8.51
C ILE A 131 -30.65 20.42 -8.82
N ARG A 132 -31.16 20.05 -9.99
CA ARG A 132 -32.54 20.35 -10.43
C ARG A 132 -33.57 19.80 -9.47
N ARG A 133 -33.40 18.56 -8.98
CA ARG A 133 -34.36 17.92 -8.07
C ARG A 133 -34.33 18.50 -6.66
N ARG A 134 -33.18 19.03 -6.21
CA ARG A 134 -33.06 19.75 -4.94
C ARG A 134 -33.84 21.07 -4.93
N GLN A 135 -34.05 21.67 -6.09
CA GLN A 135 -34.89 22.87 -6.26
C GLN A 135 -36.39 22.54 -6.27
N THR A 136 -36.77 21.27 -6.47
CA THR A 136 -38.15 20.79 -6.44
C THR A 136 -38.43 20.04 -5.12
N ILE A 137 -38.81 20.77 -4.07
CA ILE A 137 -39.28 20.19 -2.79
C ILE A 137 -40.70 19.62 -2.99
N SER A 138 -40.87 18.57 -3.81
CA SER A 138 -42.20 18.00 -4.10
C SER A 138 -42.18 16.58 -4.70
N ALA A 139 -41.26 15.70 -4.30
CA ALA A 139 -41.33 14.29 -4.71
C ALA A 139 -41.91 13.43 -3.57
N GLU A 140 -43.05 12.76 -3.82
CA GLU A 140 -43.71 11.85 -2.87
C GLU A 140 -42.80 10.71 -2.36
N ASP A 141 -41.73 10.41 -3.09
CA ASP A 141 -40.83 9.26 -2.84
C ASP A 141 -39.65 9.56 -1.89
N GLY A 142 -39.47 10.80 -1.42
CA GLY A 142 -38.33 11.18 -0.58
C GLY A 142 -36.96 11.11 -1.28
N TYR A 143 -35.90 11.38 -0.52
CA TYR A 143 -34.50 11.41 -1.00
C TYR A 143 -34.02 9.96 -1.25
N ARG A 144 -34.00 9.50 -2.52
CA ARG A 144 -33.44 8.18 -2.86
C ARG A 144 -31.92 8.25 -2.90
N ASP A 145 -31.27 7.34 -2.17
CA ASP A 145 -29.80 7.18 -2.07
C ASP A 145 -29.14 6.80 -3.42
N GLU A 146 -29.95 6.46 -4.43
CA GLU A 146 -29.56 6.03 -5.78
C GLU A 146 -28.84 7.11 -6.61
N GLN A 147 -28.84 8.38 -6.18
CA GLN A 147 -28.20 9.49 -6.91
C GLN A 147 -27.01 10.12 -6.16
N ILE A 148 -26.55 9.53 -5.05
CA ILE A 148 -25.32 9.97 -4.39
C ILE A 148 -24.14 9.11 -4.86
N PHE A 149 -23.09 9.76 -5.34
CA PHE A 149 -21.82 9.08 -5.59
C PHE A 149 -21.19 8.66 -4.26
N ARG A 150 -20.98 7.35 -4.11
CA ARG A 150 -20.19 6.81 -3.00
C ARG A 150 -18.71 6.93 -3.35
N LEU A 151 -17.98 7.60 -2.48
CA LEU A 151 -16.58 7.94 -2.67
C LEU A 151 -15.69 7.15 -1.70
N GLY A 152 -14.70 6.44 -2.24
CA GLY A 152 -13.58 5.90 -1.48
C GLY A 152 -12.47 6.93 -1.38
N PHE A 153 -11.99 7.21 -0.17
CA PHE A 153 -10.92 8.15 0.09
C PHE A 153 -9.63 7.41 0.41
N THR A 154 -8.76 7.26 -0.59
CA THR A 154 -7.40 6.77 -0.37
C THR A 154 -6.57 7.87 0.25
N PHE A 155 -6.16 7.64 1.50
CA PHE A 155 -5.43 8.60 2.30
C PHE A 155 -4.19 7.93 2.87
N SER A 156 -3.11 7.97 2.10
CA SER A 156 -1.86 7.23 2.39
C SER A 156 -0.98 7.96 3.42
N PHE A 157 -1.55 8.26 4.59
CA PHE A 157 -0.87 8.78 5.76
C PHE A 157 -1.22 7.92 6.99
N PRO A 158 -0.39 7.93 8.05
CA PRO A 158 -0.71 7.22 9.29
C PRO A 158 -2.04 7.67 9.90
N VAL A 159 -3.05 6.79 9.89
CA VAL A 159 -4.38 7.04 10.44
C VAL A 159 -4.75 5.95 11.43
N MET A 160 -5.32 6.35 12.56
CA MET A 160 -6.00 5.45 13.48
C MET A 160 -7.45 5.31 13.03
N GLN A 161 -7.78 4.17 12.43
CA GLN A 161 -9.11 3.89 11.89
C GLN A 161 -10.03 3.30 12.97
N PHE A 162 -11.28 3.77 13.04
CA PHE A 162 -12.28 3.30 14.01
C PHE A 162 -13.67 3.10 13.36
N GLY A 163 -13.66 2.91 12.04
CA GLY A 163 -14.82 2.60 11.20
C GLY A 163 -14.40 2.59 9.73
N ILE A 164 -15.22 2.00 8.85
CA ILE A 164 -14.88 1.94 7.41
C ILE A 164 -14.72 3.33 6.79
N ASN A 165 -15.42 4.34 7.30
CA ASN A 165 -15.38 5.73 6.84
C ASN A 165 -14.95 6.72 7.94
N LYS A 166 -14.16 6.27 8.91
CA LYS A 166 -13.73 7.11 10.05
C LYS A 166 -12.30 6.81 10.45
N GLY A 167 -11.47 7.83 10.52
CA GLY A 167 -10.12 7.67 11.01
C GLY A 167 -9.42 8.98 11.32
N THR A 168 -8.75 9.04 12.47
CA THR A 168 -8.02 10.23 12.90
C THR A 168 -6.59 10.21 12.41
N LEU A 169 -6.15 11.29 11.78
CA LEU A 169 -4.76 11.46 11.38
C LEU A 169 -3.83 11.41 12.61
N ILE A 170 -2.83 10.53 12.59
CA ILE A 170 -1.83 10.42 13.67
C ILE A 170 -0.74 11.46 13.48
N ARG A 171 -0.20 11.55 12.27
CA ARG A 171 0.86 12.51 11.89
C ARG A 171 0.95 12.66 10.38
N TRP A 172 1.39 13.82 9.93
CA TRP A 172 1.73 14.03 8.53
C TRP A 172 3.07 13.40 8.15
N THR A 173 3.20 13.07 6.87
CA THR A 173 4.43 12.59 6.22
C THR A 173 4.51 13.23 4.83
N LYS A 174 5.51 12.85 4.01
CA LYS A 174 5.58 13.23 2.58
C LYS A 174 5.57 14.75 2.34
N GLY A 175 6.14 15.53 3.27
CA GLY A 175 6.25 16.99 3.17
C GLY A 175 4.98 17.77 3.56
N PHE A 176 3.92 17.10 4.02
CA PHE A 176 2.78 17.77 4.62
C PHE A 176 3.08 18.16 6.07
N ASP A 177 2.59 19.32 6.50
CA ASP A 177 2.64 19.80 7.87
C ASP A 177 1.47 20.74 8.15
N ILE A 178 0.31 20.16 8.47
CA ILE A 178 -0.92 20.89 8.80
C ILE A 178 -1.33 20.50 10.23
N PRO A 179 -0.81 21.18 11.27
CA PRO A 179 -1.03 20.80 12.67
C PRO A 179 -2.51 20.69 13.05
N ASP A 180 -3.36 21.53 12.46
CA ASP A 180 -4.81 21.54 12.71
C ASP A 180 -5.53 20.26 12.24
N ALA A 181 -4.96 19.46 11.34
CA ALA A 181 -5.58 18.20 10.89
C ALA A 181 -5.25 17.01 11.82
N VAL A 182 -4.19 17.11 12.62
CA VAL A 182 -3.73 16.01 13.49
C VAL A 182 -4.77 15.72 14.58
N GLY A 183 -5.11 14.45 14.76
CA GLY A 183 -6.14 13.99 15.69
C GLY A 183 -7.58 14.21 15.21
N LYS A 184 -7.81 14.76 14.01
CA LYS A 184 -9.14 14.94 13.44
C LYS A 184 -9.49 13.83 12.45
N ASP A 185 -10.79 13.53 12.35
CA ASP A 185 -11.32 12.56 11.40
C ASP A 185 -11.22 13.11 9.97
N VAL A 186 -10.34 12.52 9.15
CA VAL A 186 -10.05 13.00 7.80
C VAL A 186 -11.22 12.81 6.83
N CYS A 187 -12.06 11.78 7.05
CA CYS A 187 -13.26 11.58 6.26
C CYS A 187 -14.30 12.67 6.57
N ALA A 188 -14.45 13.03 7.86
CA ALA A 188 -15.33 14.11 8.27
C ALA A 188 -14.86 15.47 7.72
N LEU A 189 -13.55 15.74 7.75
CA LEU A 189 -12.98 16.96 7.18
C LEU A 189 -13.30 17.09 5.68
N LEU A 190 -13.12 16.01 4.90
CA LEU A 190 -13.47 16.02 3.48
C LEU A 190 -14.98 16.15 3.25
N GLN A 191 -15.80 15.40 4.00
CA GLN A 191 -17.26 15.44 3.87
C GLN A 191 -17.81 16.85 4.15
N GLN A 192 -17.29 17.55 5.17
CA GLN A 192 -17.71 18.91 5.49
C GLN A 192 -17.53 19.89 4.32
N GLU A 193 -16.40 19.81 3.61
CA GLU A 193 -16.13 20.67 2.47
C GLU A 193 -16.95 20.28 1.22
N ILE A 194 -17.19 18.99 1.02
CA ILE A 194 -18.13 18.46 0.01
C ILE A 194 -19.55 18.99 0.26
N ASP A 195 -20.00 18.98 1.52
CA ASP A 195 -21.33 19.44 1.93
C ASP A 195 -21.49 20.96 1.76
N LYS A 196 -20.43 21.76 2.07
CA LYS A 196 -20.40 23.21 1.81
C LYS A 196 -20.61 23.52 0.33
N LEU A 197 -19.99 22.73 -0.56
CA LEU A 197 -20.18 22.82 -2.01
C LEU A 197 -21.49 22.16 -2.50
N ARG A 198 -22.24 21.53 -1.59
CA ARG A 198 -23.52 20.87 -1.87
C ARG A 198 -23.41 19.77 -2.93
N LEU A 199 -22.27 19.09 -3.03
CA LEU A 199 -22.08 18.04 -4.05
C LEU A 199 -22.89 16.77 -3.70
N PRO A 200 -23.37 16.00 -4.68
CA PRO A 200 -24.07 14.74 -4.44
C PRO A 200 -23.06 13.59 -4.17
N VAL A 201 -22.18 13.77 -3.17
CA VAL A 201 -21.08 12.85 -2.88
C VAL A 201 -21.05 12.52 -1.40
N LYS A 202 -20.88 11.23 -1.07
CA LYS A 202 -20.68 10.75 0.29
C LYS A 202 -19.37 10.01 0.41
N VAL A 203 -18.50 10.46 1.33
CA VAL A 203 -17.28 9.75 1.73
C VAL A 203 -17.69 8.47 2.45
N ALA A 204 -17.67 7.37 1.71
CA ALA A 204 -18.20 6.08 2.14
C ALA A 204 -17.11 5.18 2.74
N ALA A 205 -15.84 5.42 2.43
CA ALA A 205 -14.75 4.64 2.96
C ALA A 205 -13.45 5.46 3.06
N LEU A 206 -12.67 5.17 4.10
CA LEU A 206 -11.25 5.51 4.22
C LEU A 206 -10.44 4.28 3.78
N VAL A 207 -9.42 4.50 2.96
CA VAL A 207 -8.71 3.42 2.29
C VAL A 207 -7.21 3.59 2.48
N ASN A 208 -6.55 2.53 2.93
CA ASN A 208 -5.11 2.36 2.79
C ASN A 208 -4.80 1.74 1.42
N ASP A 209 -3.69 2.14 0.83
CA ASP A 209 -3.24 1.69 -0.50
C ASP A 209 -3.14 0.16 -0.60
N THR A 210 -2.59 -0.54 0.39
CA THR A 210 -2.50 -2.00 0.39
C THR A 210 -3.87 -2.70 0.37
N VAL A 211 -4.85 -2.15 1.09
CA VAL A 211 -6.23 -2.64 1.09
C VAL A 211 -6.83 -2.41 -0.29
N GLY A 212 -6.62 -1.24 -0.87
CA GLY A 212 -7.03 -0.94 -2.25
C GLY A 212 -6.43 -1.91 -3.27
N THR A 213 -5.13 -2.20 -3.16
CA THR A 213 -4.41 -3.18 -3.99
C THR A 213 -5.01 -4.58 -3.89
N LEU A 214 -5.35 -5.05 -2.67
CA LEU A 214 -6.03 -6.32 -2.46
C LEU A 214 -7.38 -6.34 -3.19
N MET A 215 -8.18 -5.28 -3.02
CA MET A 215 -9.54 -5.20 -3.56
C MET A 215 -9.54 -5.12 -5.08
N ALA A 216 -8.66 -4.29 -5.66
CA ALA A 216 -8.49 -4.16 -7.10
C ALA A 216 -8.02 -5.48 -7.73
N ARG A 217 -7.07 -6.18 -7.07
CA ARG A 217 -6.65 -7.50 -7.52
C ARG A 217 -7.81 -8.49 -7.49
N SER A 218 -8.55 -8.56 -6.39
CA SER A 218 -9.62 -9.54 -6.26
C SER A 218 -10.75 -9.35 -7.27
N TYR A 219 -11.04 -8.10 -7.66
CA TYR A 219 -12.03 -7.82 -8.71
C TYR A 219 -11.54 -8.23 -10.11
N THR A 220 -10.26 -8.02 -10.40
CA THR A 220 -9.67 -8.25 -11.74
C THR A 220 -9.05 -9.63 -11.92
N SER A 221 -8.95 -10.41 -10.84
CA SER A 221 -8.32 -11.72 -10.86
C SER A 221 -9.10 -12.70 -11.73
N PRO A 222 -8.46 -13.44 -12.65
CA PRO A 222 -9.16 -14.40 -13.49
C PRO A 222 -9.72 -15.58 -12.67
N GLY A 223 -11.01 -15.86 -12.86
CA GLY A 223 -11.70 -17.00 -12.24
C GLY A 223 -12.33 -16.67 -10.89
N LYS A 224 -12.91 -17.68 -10.23
CA LYS A 224 -13.51 -17.54 -8.88
C LYS A 224 -12.45 -17.65 -7.78
N THR A 225 -11.42 -16.81 -7.81
CA THR A 225 -10.30 -16.87 -6.85
C THR A 225 -10.30 -15.62 -5.98
N SER A 226 -10.43 -15.79 -4.67
CA SER A 226 -10.30 -14.69 -3.70
C SER A 226 -8.82 -14.33 -3.52
N THR A 227 -8.50 -13.04 -3.58
CA THR A 227 -7.15 -12.54 -3.29
C THR A 227 -6.90 -12.55 -1.78
N LEU A 228 -5.81 -13.19 -1.35
CA LEU A 228 -5.42 -13.28 0.06
C LEU A 228 -4.74 -12.01 0.55
N LEU A 229 -3.84 -11.44 -0.25
CA LEU A 229 -2.91 -10.37 0.14
C LEU A 229 -2.85 -9.30 -0.95
N GLY A 230 -2.94 -8.03 -0.54
CA GLY A 230 -2.50 -6.87 -1.32
C GLY A 230 -1.22 -6.32 -0.71
N ALA A 231 -0.14 -6.27 -1.48
CA ALA A 231 1.17 -5.80 -1.00
C ALA A 231 1.72 -4.67 -1.86
N ILE A 232 2.39 -3.72 -1.22
CA ILE A 232 3.11 -2.64 -1.86
C ILE A 232 4.61 -2.90 -1.75
N PHE A 233 5.31 -2.91 -2.90
CA PHE A 233 6.75 -2.95 -3.03
C PHE A 233 7.20 -1.79 -3.94
N GLY A 234 7.30 -0.59 -3.38
CA GLY A 234 7.62 0.64 -4.12
C GLY A 234 8.48 1.57 -3.28
N THR A 235 8.14 2.87 -3.24
CA THR A 235 8.82 3.86 -2.38
C THR A 235 8.81 3.42 -0.91
N GLY A 236 7.68 2.91 -0.43
CA GLY A 236 7.55 2.21 0.85
C GLY A 236 7.23 0.72 0.65
N THR A 237 7.04 0.00 1.75
CA THR A 237 6.46 -1.35 1.70
C THR A 237 5.46 -1.57 2.82
N ASN A 238 4.32 -2.15 2.45
CA ASN A 238 3.28 -2.55 3.39
C ASN A 238 2.44 -3.68 2.78
N GLY A 239 1.60 -4.33 3.58
CA GLY A 239 0.65 -5.33 3.10
C GLY A 239 -0.63 -5.36 3.92
N ALA A 240 -1.73 -5.70 3.24
CA ALA A 240 -3.01 -5.99 3.86
C ALA A 240 -3.53 -7.35 3.40
N TYR A 241 -4.10 -8.13 4.30
CA TYR A 241 -4.54 -9.50 4.02
C TYR A 241 -5.90 -9.79 4.65
N VAL A 242 -6.57 -10.82 4.13
CA VAL A 242 -7.82 -11.33 4.71
C VAL A 242 -7.50 -12.19 5.93
N GLU A 243 -7.95 -11.77 7.11
CA GLU A 243 -7.82 -12.51 8.37
C GLU A 243 -9.20 -12.91 8.91
N LYS A 244 -9.26 -14.04 9.62
CA LYS A 244 -10.45 -14.50 10.32
C LYS A 244 -10.69 -13.64 11.55
N LEU A 245 -11.93 -13.21 11.75
CA LEU A 245 -12.34 -12.47 12.95
C LEU A 245 -12.01 -13.24 14.24
N ALA A 246 -12.08 -14.58 14.20
CA ALA A 246 -11.75 -15.44 15.32
C ALA A 246 -10.27 -15.36 15.77
N ASN A 247 -9.36 -14.88 14.91
CA ASN A 247 -7.94 -14.71 15.23
C ASN A 247 -7.62 -13.31 15.80
N ILE A 248 -8.56 -12.36 15.72
CA ILE A 248 -8.36 -11.00 16.20
C ILE A 248 -8.86 -10.93 17.65
N HIS A 249 -7.94 -11.02 18.61
CA HIS A 249 -8.29 -11.02 20.04
C HIS A 249 -8.30 -9.61 20.65
N LYS A 250 -7.61 -8.65 20.02
CA LYS A 250 -7.63 -7.26 20.49
C LYS A 250 -8.99 -6.58 20.24
N PRO A 251 -9.37 -5.60 21.07
CA PRO A 251 -10.63 -4.88 20.88
C PRO A 251 -10.65 -4.13 19.54
N ILE A 252 -11.71 -4.34 18.75
CA ILE A 252 -11.99 -3.55 17.55
C ILE A 252 -13.08 -2.53 17.93
N PRO A 253 -12.77 -1.23 18.06
CA PRO A 253 -13.77 -0.23 18.41
C PRO A 253 -14.79 -0.04 17.28
N GLY A 254 -16.01 0.41 17.58
CA GLY A 254 -17.02 0.71 16.55
C GLY A 254 -17.76 -0.52 16.00
N GLU A 255 -18.67 -0.28 15.06
CA GLU A 255 -19.51 -1.31 14.44
C GLU A 255 -18.87 -1.84 13.14
N TYR A 256 -18.98 -3.14 12.90
CA TYR A 256 -18.57 -3.81 11.66
C TYR A 256 -19.41 -5.06 11.38
N ASP A 257 -19.51 -5.44 10.11
CA ASP A 257 -20.27 -6.62 9.67
C ASP A 257 -19.50 -7.91 9.99
N GLN A 258 -20.05 -8.76 10.86
CA GLN A 258 -19.44 -10.04 11.26
C GLN A 258 -19.90 -11.24 10.42
N SER A 259 -20.82 -11.04 9.46
CA SER A 259 -21.49 -12.13 8.74
C SER A 259 -20.57 -13.00 7.90
N THR A 260 -19.42 -12.48 7.46
CA THR A 260 -18.42 -13.22 6.67
C THR A 260 -17.45 -13.99 7.56
N GLY A 261 -17.33 -13.65 8.84
CA GLY A 261 -16.30 -14.20 9.73
C GLY A 261 -14.88 -13.70 9.43
N GLU A 262 -14.70 -12.74 8.52
CA GLU A 262 -13.41 -12.27 8.03
C GLU A 262 -13.32 -10.74 8.04
N MET A 263 -12.10 -10.21 8.14
CA MET A 263 -11.79 -8.79 7.99
C MET A 263 -10.43 -8.63 7.31
N VAL A 264 -10.32 -7.66 6.42
CA VAL A 264 -9.02 -7.25 5.89
C VAL A 264 -8.25 -6.52 6.99
N ILE A 265 -7.02 -6.94 7.25
CA ILE A 265 -6.12 -6.34 8.23
C ILE A 265 -4.96 -5.68 7.48
N ASN A 266 -4.70 -4.42 7.77
CA ASN A 266 -3.49 -3.73 7.34
C ASN A 266 -2.38 -4.05 8.33
N THR A 267 -1.33 -4.73 7.88
CA THR A 267 -0.27 -5.23 8.75
C THR A 267 0.60 -4.11 9.33
N GLU A 268 0.78 -3.00 8.59
CA GLU A 268 1.84 -2.02 8.82
C GLU A 268 3.21 -2.69 9.00
N TRP A 269 3.51 -3.67 8.14
CA TRP A 269 4.70 -4.53 8.29
C TRP A 269 6.03 -3.79 8.14
N GLY A 270 6.03 -2.52 7.72
CA GLY A 270 7.26 -1.73 7.60
C GLY A 270 8.01 -1.61 8.94
N SER A 271 7.29 -1.69 10.05
CA SER A 271 7.83 -1.72 11.42
C SER A 271 8.18 -3.12 11.95
N PHE A 272 8.07 -4.17 11.12
CA PHE A 272 8.50 -5.51 11.50
C PHE A 272 9.95 -5.49 12.01
N ASP A 273 10.13 -6.10 13.19
CA ASP A 273 11.45 -6.31 13.81
C ASP A 273 12.29 -5.03 13.97
N ASN A 274 11.65 -3.93 14.42
CA ASN A 274 12.36 -2.71 14.85
C ASN A 274 13.44 -2.97 15.91
N GLN A 275 13.34 -4.09 16.65
CA GLN A 275 14.30 -4.52 17.67
C GLN A 275 15.52 -5.26 17.09
N LEU A 276 15.52 -5.62 15.80
CA LEU A 276 16.58 -6.37 15.13
C LEU A 276 16.84 -7.75 15.75
N ASN A 277 15.78 -8.50 16.05
CA ASN A 277 15.89 -9.87 16.54
C ASN A 277 16.42 -10.82 15.46
N VAL A 278 16.01 -10.63 14.20
CA VAL A 278 16.35 -11.52 13.08
C VAL A 278 16.75 -10.78 11.80
N LEU A 279 16.33 -9.53 11.63
CA LEU A 279 16.65 -8.78 10.42
C LEU A 279 18.16 -8.55 10.28
N PRO A 280 18.72 -8.66 9.05
CA PRO A 280 20.13 -8.40 8.83
C PRO A 280 20.43 -6.92 9.12
N ASN A 281 21.56 -6.64 9.77
CA ASN A 281 21.96 -5.29 10.09
C ASN A 281 23.45 -5.08 9.76
N THR A 282 23.71 -4.71 8.52
CA THR A 282 25.06 -4.30 8.11
C THR A 282 25.39 -2.92 8.69
N LYS A 283 26.67 -2.53 8.64
CA LYS A 283 27.08 -1.18 9.04
C LYS A 283 26.37 -0.08 8.23
N TRP A 284 26.01 -0.36 6.97
CA TRP A 284 25.33 0.60 6.09
C TRP A 284 23.83 0.70 6.40
N ASP A 285 23.19 -0.39 6.79
CA ASP A 285 21.81 -0.36 7.28
C ASP A 285 21.72 0.48 8.57
N ALA A 286 22.69 0.32 9.48
CA ALA A 286 22.76 1.08 10.72
C ALA A 286 23.08 2.57 10.48
N GLU A 287 23.94 2.89 9.51
CA GLU A 287 24.24 4.27 9.09
C GLU A 287 23.01 4.94 8.46
N LEU A 288 22.32 4.25 7.55
CA LEU A 288 21.08 4.74 6.94
C LEU A 288 20.01 5.00 7.99
N ASP A 289 19.79 4.06 8.91
CA ASP A 289 18.76 4.21 9.95
C ASP A 289 19.04 5.42 10.86
N ARG A 290 20.29 5.55 11.33
CA ARG A 290 20.73 6.66 12.19
C ARG A 290 20.49 8.02 11.55
N ASP A 291 20.75 8.14 10.24
CA ASP A 291 20.68 9.40 9.50
C ASP A 291 19.30 9.61 8.84
N SER A 292 18.35 8.70 9.04
CA SER A 292 16.98 8.81 8.56
C SER A 292 16.13 9.78 9.39
N VAL A 293 14.96 10.16 8.88
CA VAL A 293 14.00 11.03 9.59
C VAL A 293 13.37 10.38 10.83
N ASN A 294 13.45 9.05 10.92
CA ASN A 294 12.82 8.24 11.97
C ASN A 294 13.75 7.09 12.43
N PRO A 295 14.89 7.39 13.07
CA PRO A 295 15.82 6.36 13.53
C PRO A 295 15.15 5.33 14.46
N GLY A 296 15.48 4.05 14.30
CA GLY A 296 14.95 2.95 15.11
C GLY A 296 13.51 2.52 14.77
N ILE A 297 12.90 3.09 13.73
CA ILE A 297 11.52 2.77 13.31
C ILE A 297 11.52 2.48 11.80
N GLN A 298 10.55 1.67 11.34
CA GLN A 298 10.43 1.25 9.94
C GLN A 298 11.65 0.43 9.46
N ILE A 299 12.21 -0.39 10.35
CA ILE A 299 13.46 -1.11 10.11
C ILE A 299 13.34 -2.12 8.97
N PHE A 300 12.21 -2.82 8.85
CA PHE A 300 11.95 -3.71 7.72
C PHE A 300 11.81 -2.93 6.40
N GLU A 301 11.03 -1.84 6.41
CA GLU A 301 10.83 -1.00 5.22
C GLU A 301 12.16 -0.44 4.69
N LYS A 302 13.05 0.01 5.57
CA LYS A 302 14.39 0.50 5.23
C LYS A 302 15.28 -0.52 4.51
N ARG A 303 14.95 -1.82 4.57
CA ARG A 303 15.71 -2.90 3.93
C ARG A 303 15.07 -3.43 2.65
N VAL A 304 13.84 -3.00 2.36
CA VAL A 304 13.02 -3.54 1.26
C VAL A 304 12.64 -2.46 0.26
N SER A 305 12.27 -1.27 0.69
CA SER A 305 11.63 -0.29 -0.19
C SER A 305 12.61 0.53 -1.02
N GLY A 306 12.17 0.93 -2.22
CA GLY A 306 12.98 1.60 -3.22
C GLY A 306 13.54 2.95 -2.77
N MET A 307 12.88 3.61 -1.80
CA MET A 307 13.40 4.84 -1.18
C MET A 307 14.75 4.63 -0.50
N PHE A 308 15.00 3.44 0.05
CA PHE A 308 16.18 3.18 0.87
C PHE A 308 17.24 2.33 0.15
N LEU A 309 16.85 1.48 -0.81
CA LEU A 309 17.80 0.59 -1.50
C LEU A 309 18.93 1.36 -2.18
N GLY A 310 18.60 2.46 -2.86
CA GLY A 310 19.61 3.31 -3.52
C GLY A 310 20.58 3.94 -2.52
N GLU A 311 20.08 4.40 -1.37
CA GLU A 311 20.92 4.96 -0.30
C GLU A 311 21.86 3.91 0.31
N ILE A 312 21.40 2.66 0.48
CA ILE A 312 22.27 1.56 0.94
C ILE A 312 23.41 1.35 -0.05
N VAL A 313 23.10 1.28 -1.35
CA VAL A 313 24.13 1.16 -2.41
C VAL A 313 25.09 2.35 -2.36
N ARG A 314 24.58 3.58 -2.23
CA ARG A 314 25.41 4.79 -2.12
C ARG A 314 26.37 4.72 -0.93
N LEU A 315 25.89 4.36 0.25
CA LEU A 315 26.70 4.22 1.46
C LEU A 315 27.78 3.15 1.32
N VAL A 316 27.48 2.05 0.62
CA VAL A 316 28.46 1.02 0.26
C VAL A 316 29.55 1.59 -0.64
N LEU A 317 29.18 2.25 -1.74
CA LEU A 317 30.12 2.82 -2.69
C LEU A 317 30.99 3.91 -2.05
N VAL A 318 30.40 4.78 -1.23
CA VAL A 318 31.13 5.80 -0.47
C VAL A 318 32.11 5.17 0.52
N SER A 319 31.74 4.06 1.18
CA SER A 319 32.66 3.33 2.04
C SER A 319 33.84 2.74 1.25
N MET A 320 33.60 2.22 0.04
CA MET A 320 34.66 1.68 -0.83
C MET A 320 35.57 2.81 -1.34
N LEU A 321 35.01 3.95 -1.75
CA LEU A 321 35.75 5.13 -2.21
C LEU A 321 36.68 5.71 -1.12
N LYS A 322 36.27 5.63 0.15
CA LYS A 322 37.07 6.11 1.28
C LYS A 322 38.27 5.21 1.58
N ASP A 323 38.27 3.94 1.16
CA ASP A 323 39.41 3.04 1.37
C ASP A 323 40.47 3.28 0.27
N PRO A 324 41.68 3.76 0.61
CA PRO A 324 42.74 3.99 -0.38
C PRO A 324 43.25 2.70 -1.04
N LYS A 325 42.94 1.52 -0.50
CA LYS A 325 43.32 0.22 -1.08
C LYS A 325 42.34 -0.25 -2.17
N VAL A 326 41.20 0.43 -2.31
CA VAL A 326 40.13 0.05 -3.24
C VAL A 326 40.07 1.08 -4.36
N SER A 327 40.39 0.64 -5.57
CA SER A 327 40.34 1.48 -6.77
C SER A 327 38.94 1.47 -7.40
N LEU A 328 37.92 1.91 -6.67
CA LEU A 328 36.57 2.15 -7.22
C LEU A 328 36.51 3.57 -7.78
N PHE A 329 36.05 3.73 -9.02
CA PHE A 329 35.96 4.98 -9.77
C PHE A 329 37.25 5.81 -9.73
N ARG A 330 38.39 5.12 -9.78
CA ARG A 330 39.73 5.70 -9.69
C ARG A 330 40.70 4.96 -10.59
N ASP A 331 41.30 5.67 -11.53
CA ASP A 331 42.44 5.18 -12.29
C ASP A 331 43.75 5.82 -11.85
N GLU A 332 44.84 5.07 -11.90
CA GLU A 332 46.19 5.63 -11.76
C GLU A 332 46.59 6.44 -13.01
N ASN A 333 46.19 5.97 -14.20
CA ASN A 333 46.38 6.65 -15.48
C ASN A 333 45.42 6.09 -16.54
N SER A 334 45.30 6.77 -17.69
CA SER A 334 44.38 6.38 -18.75
C SER A 334 44.73 5.08 -19.48
N SER A 335 45.93 4.52 -19.28
CA SER A 335 46.38 3.31 -19.99
C SER A 335 45.73 2.03 -19.45
N SER A 336 45.24 2.05 -18.22
CA SER A 336 44.56 0.91 -17.57
C SER A 336 43.04 0.92 -17.76
N ASN A 337 42.48 2.01 -18.31
CA ASN A 337 41.04 2.15 -18.55
C ASN A 337 40.70 1.77 -20.00
N ASP A 338 39.62 1.02 -20.19
CA ASP A 338 39.17 0.55 -21.51
C ASP A 338 38.75 1.70 -22.44
N TRP A 339 38.42 2.88 -21.91
CA TRP A 339 38.10 4.10 -22.67
C TRP A 339 39.31 4.99 -22.98
N LYS A 340 40.53 4.59 -22.56
CA LYS A 340 41.76 5.39 -22.70
C LYS A 340 41.63 6.80 -22.12
N SER A 341 40.79 6.94 -21.10
CA SER A 341 40.53 8.17 -20.34
C SER A 341 40.53 7.81 -18.86
N THR A 342 40.85 8.76 -17.98
CA THR A 342 40.84 8.52 -16.53
C THR A 342 39.42 8.70 -15.98
N THR A 343 38.94 7.73 -15.20
CA THR A 343 37.69 7.84 -14.45
C THR A 343 37.74 9.03 -13.50
N THR A 344 36.69 9.86 -13.51
CA THR A 344 36.57 11.01 -12.61
C THR A 344 35.16 11.13 -12.05
N ILE A 345 35.07 11.57 -10.80
CA ILE A 345 33.79 11.89 -10.16
C ILE A 345 33.64 13.40 -10.16
N GLY A 346 32.52 13.90 -10.68
CA GLY A 346 32.18 15.33 -10.66
C GLY A 346 32.14 15.88 -9.24
N LYS A 347 32.57 17.14 -9.06
CA LYS A 347 32.62 17.80 -7.73
C LYS A 347 31.26 17.85 -7.03
N ASN A 348 30.18 17.94 -7.80
CA ASN A 348 28.79 17.98 -7.33
C ASN A 348 28.08 16.64 -7.62
N SER A 349 28.82 15.53 -7.58
CA SER A 349 28.23 14.21 -7.76
C SER A 349 27.27 13.90 -6.62
N ALA A 350 26.08 13.42 -6.97
CA ALA A 350 25.07 13.01 -6.02
C ALA A 350 25.51 11.81 -5.15
N ILE A 351 26.57 11.09 -5.51
CA ILE A 351 27.13 10.01 -4.68
C ILE A 351 27.58 10.51 -3.29
N PHE A 352 27.96 11.79 -3.19
CA PHE A 352 28.39 12.43 -1.94
C PHE A 352 27.24 13.05 -1.15
N GLU A 353 26.04 13.09 -1.72
CA GLU A 353 24.84 13.66 -1.12
C GLU A 353 23.97 12.52 -0.55
N GLN A 354 23.45 12.70 0.67
CA GLN A 354 22.49 11.76 1.23
C GLN A 354 21.24 11.71 0.33
N TRP A 355 20.74 10.51 0.03
CA TRP A 355 19.63 10.28 -0.91
C TRP A 355 19.95 10.62 -2.37
N GLY A 356 21.22 10.84 -2.72
CA GLY A 356 21.62 11.19 -4.08
C GLY A 356 21.67 10.01 -5.08
N LEU A 357 21.29 8.79 -4.68
CA LEU A 357 21.19 7.63 -5.55
C LEU A 357 19.81 6.99 -5.39
N ASP A 358 19.03 6.97 -6.48
CA ASP A 358 17.70 6.35 -6.52
C ASP A 358 17.77 4.86 -6.92
N SER A 359 16.75 4.09 -6.56
CA SER A 359 16.62 2.69 -7.01
C SER A 359 16.49 2.51 -8.55
N SER A 360 16.23 3.58 -9.31
CA SER A 360 16.18 3.61 -10.78
C SER A 360 17.47 3.08 -11.41
N ILE A 361 18.63 3.62 -11.02
CA ILE A 361 19.93 3.20 -11.56
C ILE A 361 20.26 1.74 -11.20
N MET A 362 19.76 1.24 -10.07
CA MET A 362 19.88 -0.18 -9.72
C MET A 362 19.12 -1.06 -10.71
N SER A 363 17.94 -0.61 -11.17
CA SER A 363 17.14 -1.31 -12.17
C SER A 363 17.83 -1.31 -13.54
N ILE A 364 18.48 -0.20 -13.90
CA ILE A 364 19.32 -0.11 -15.11
C ILE A 364 20.52 -1.05 -15.00
N ALA A 365 21.21 -1.07 -13.86
CA ALA A 365 22.32 -1.99 -13.62
C ALA A 365 21.89 -3.47 -13.75
N ALA A 366 20.73 -3.84 -13.21
CA ALA A 366 20.18 -5.18 -13.30
C ALA A 366 19.79 -5.56 -14.75
N ALA A 367 19.29 -4.60 -15.54
CA ALA A 367 18.86 -4.83 -16.93
C ALA A 367 20.03 -4.88 -17.93
N ASP A 368 21.12 -4.16 -17.66
CA ASP A 368 22.24 -4.03 -18.59
C ASP A 368 23.08 -5.31 -18.69
N ASN A 369 22.86 -6.07 -19.75
CA ASN A 369 23.63 -7.28 -20.07
C ASN A 369 24.57 -7.08 -21.27
N THR A 370 24.90 -5.82 -21.60
CA THR A 370 25.89 -5.52 -22.64
C THR A 370 27.28 -5.97 -22.22
N PRO A 371 28.17 -6.38 -23.15
CA PRO A 371 29.51 -6.89 -22.80
C PRO A 371 30.39 -5.91 -22.00
N ASP A 372 30.10 -4.62 -22.09
CA ASP A 372 30.85 -3.52 -21.50
C ASP A 372 30.05 -2.72 -20.45
N TYR A 373 28.78 -3.07 -20.20
CA TYR A 373 27.87 -2.31 -19.34
C TYR A 373 27.63 -0.87 -19.82
N SER A 374 27.52 -0.69 -21.14
CA SER A 374 27.40 0.62 -21.80
C SER A 374 26.23 1.47 -21.27
N THR A 375 25.06 0.86 -21.01
CA THR A 375 23.87 1.57 -20.53
C THR A 375 24.05 2.00 -19.07
N LEU A 376 24.59 1.11 -18.22
CA LEU A 376 24.91 1.43 -16.84
C LEU A 376 25.97 2.53 -16.76
N ARG A 377 27.04 2.45 -17.55
CA ARG A 377 28.08 3.49 -17.58
C ARG A 377 27.53 4.85 -18.00
N GLN A 378 26.65 4.87 -19.01
CA GLN A 378 25.96 6.09 -19.41
C GLN A 378 25.11 6.64 -18.26
N GLU A 379 24.44 5.79 -17.50
CA GLU A 379 23.63 6.24 -16.37
C GLU A 379 24.46 6.73 -15.18
N LEU A 380 25.59 6.08 -14.89
CA LEU A 380 26.56 6.55 -13.89
C LEU A 380 27.07 7.96 -14.24
N GLU A 381 27.24 8.26 -15.53
CA GLU A 381 27.58 9.60 -15.99
C GLU A 381 26.41 10.58 -15.82
N ASN A 382 25.22 10.20 -16.26
CA ASN A 382 24.03 11.08 -16.28
C ASN A 382 23.51 11.43 -14.88
N GLU A 383 23.35 10.43 -14.01
CA GLU A 383 22.74 10.62 -12.68
C GLU A 383 23.79 10.97 -11.61
N LEU A 384 24.98 10.38 -11.68
CA LEU A 384 26.00 10.52 -10.64
C LEU A 384 27.21 11.36 -11.08
N ASN A 385 27.28 11.87 -12.31
CA ASN A 385 28.45 12.60 -12.82
C ASN A 385 29.76 11.79 -12.67
N ILE A 386 29.70 10.47 -12.87
CA ILE A 386 30.87 9.58 -12.87
C ILE A 386 31.28 9.36 -14.32
N TYR A 387 32.29 10.10 -14.76
CA TYR A 387 32.76 10.08 -16.14
C TYR A 387 33.78 8.97 -16.36
N SER A 388 33.69 8.29 -17.49
CA SER A 388 34.66 7.26 -17.89
C SER A 388 34.84 6.13 -16.88
N ALA A 389 33.75 5.69 -16.24
CA ALA A 389 33.76 4.51 -15.38
C ALA A 389 34.28 3.29 -16.17
N SER A 390 35.24 2.58 -15.59
CA SER A 390 35.81 1.37 -16.19
C SER A 390 34.78 0.23 -16.21
N LYS A 391 35.09 -0.85 -16.94
CA LYS A 391 34.25 -2.06 -16.91
C LYS A 391 34.16 -2.64 -15.50
N GLU A 392 35.28 -2.64 -14.80
CA GLU A 392 35.42 -3.16 -13.45
C GLU A 392 34.62 -2.32 -12.45
N ASP A 393 34.56 -1.00 -12.62
CA ASP A 393 33.74 -0.10 -11.82
C ASP A 393 32.24 -0.37 -12.03
N ALA A 394 31.82 -0.46 -13.29
CA ALA A 394 30.42 -0.75 -13.63
C ALA A 394 30.00 -2.14 -13.12
N GLN A 395 30.87 -3.14 -13.23
CA GLN A 395 30.66 -4.46 -12.64
C GLN A 395 30.51 -4.38 -11.12
N ALA A 396 31.41 -3.66 -10.42
CA ALA A 396 31.34 -3.52 -8.97
C ALA A 396 30.03 -2.86 -8.52
N PHE A 397 29.61 -1.79 -9.21
CA PHE A 397 28.32 -1.15 -8.97
C PHE A 397 27.15 -2.13 -9.16
N LYS A 398 27.15 -2.87 -10.28
CA LYS A 398 26.12 -3.86 -10.60
C LYS A 398 26.04 -4.97 -9.55
N ASP A 399 27.19 -5.49 -9.10
CA ASP A 399 27.25 -6.57 -8.10
C ASP A 399 26.73 -6.11 -6.74
N VAL A 400 27.12 -4.91 -6.28
CA VAL A 400 26.59 -4.31 -5.05
C VAL A 400 25.09 -4.08 -5.16
N SER A 401 24.64 -3.48 -6.27
CA SER A 401 23.21 -3.22 -6.53
C SER A 401 22.39 -4.50 -6.55
N HIS A 402 22.90 -5.56 -7.18
CA HIS A 402 22.26 -6.86 -7.22
C HIS A 402 22.18 -7.51 -5.82
N ALA A 403 23.25 -7.46 -5.03
CA ALA A 403 23.26 -8.03 -3.68
C ALA A 403 22.22 -7.34 -2.77
N VAL A 404 22.13 -6.01 -2.81
CA VAL A 404 21.13 -5.23 -2.07
C VAL A 404 19.70 -5.54 -2.56
N GLY A 405 19.47 -5.52 -3.88
CA GLY A 405 18.15 -5.80 -4.47
C GLY A 405 17.68 -7.24 -4.24
N ARG A 406 18.59 -8.21 -4.32
CA ARG A 406 18.30 -9.62 -4.02
C ARG A 406 17.94 -9.82 -2.56
N ARG A 407 18.68 -9.22 -1.62
CA ARG A 407 18.33 -9.24 -0.20
C ARG A 407 16.92 -8.68 0.04
N ALA A 408 16.60 -7.54 -0.58
CA ALA A 408 15.28 -6.92 -0.49
C ALA A 408 14.16 -7.85 -1.00
N ALA A 409 14.35 -8.50 -2.15
CA ALA A 409 13.38 -9.46 -2.68
C ALA A 409 13.17 -10.68 -1.76
N ARG A 410 14.26 -11.20 -1.17
CA ARG A 410 14.18 -12.33 -0.22
C ARG A 410 13.47 -11.92 1.08
N LEU A 411 13.69 -10.70 1.57
CA LEU A 411 12.95 -10.13 2.69
C LEU A 411 11.47 -9.90 2.36
N SER A 412 11.13 -9.46 1.15
CA SER A 412 9.74 -9.38 0.69
C SER A 412 9.03 -10.75 0.73
N ALA A 413 9.74 -11.83 0.38
CA ALA A 413 9.21 -13.18 0.46
C ALA A 413 8.94 -13.65 1.90
N VAL A 414 9.68 -13.15 2.90
CA VAL A 414 9.40 -13.42 4.32
C VAL A 414 7.99 -12.94 4.69
N ALA A 415 7.65 -11.70 4.34
CA ALA A 415 6.34 -11.12 4.65
C ALA A 415 5.20 -11.84 3.90
N VAL A 416 5.40 -12.10 2.61
CA VAL A 416 4.43 -12.84 1.77
C VAL A 416 4.23 -14.26 2.29
N GLY A 417 5.31 -14.99 2.53
CA GLY A 417 5.29 -16.38 2.97
C GLY A 417 4.66 -16.54 4.35
N ALA A 418 4.96 -15.64 5.28
CA ALA A 418 4.34 -15.64 6.60
C ALA A 418 2.80 -15.49 6.50
N ILE A 419 2.29 -14.56 5.68
CA ILE A 419 0.84 -14.38 5.49
C ILE A 419 0.21 -15.62 4.83
N VAL A 420 0.88 -16.23 3.85
CA VAL A 420 0.39 -17.45 3.21
C VAL A 420 0.29 -18.59 4.23
N LEU A 421 1.31 -18.77 5.08
CA LEU A 421 1.29 -19.76 6.15
C LEU A 421 0.20 -19.47 7.20
N GLN A 422 0.08 -18.21 7.63
CA GLN A 422 -0.93 -17.72 8.57
C GLN A 422 -2.35 -18.04 8.09
N SER A 423 -2.63 -17.79 6.81
CA SER A 423 -3.95 -18.01 6.22
C SER A 423 -4.39 -19.47 6.25
N GLY A 424 -3.44 -20.41 6.31
CA GLY A 424 -3.69 -21.83 6.17
C GLY A 424 -4.17 -22.27 4.78
N LYS A 425 -4.20 -21.39 3.77
CA LYS A 425 -4.72 -21.72 2.42
C LYS A 425 -3.91 -22.80 1.71
N LEU A 426 -2.62 -22.94 2.03
CA LEU A 426 -1.79 -24.06 1.55
C LEU A 426 -2.27 -25.44 2.00
N LYS A 427 -3.13 -25.53 3.03
CA LYS A 427 -3.72 -26.78 3.51
C LYS A 427 -5.09 -27.07 2.89
N THR A 428 -5.59 -26.17 2.04
CA THR A 428 -6.87 -26.29 1.34
C THR A 428 -6.64 -26.65 -0.12
N ASP A 429 -7.69 -27.09 -0.82
CA ASP A 429 -7.66 -27.33 -2.27
C ASP A 429 -7.98 -26.06 -3.09
N GLU A 430 -8.03 -24.89 -2.45
CA GLU A 430 -8.30 -23.61 -3.12
C GLU A 430 -7.05 -23.13 -3.84
N ASP A 431 -7.06 -23.22 -5.17
CA ASP A 431 -5.97 -22.77 -6.04
C ASP A 431 -6.42 -21.82 -7.15
N PRO A 432 -5.56 -20.87 -7.53
CA PRO A 432 -4.32 -20.45 -6.85
C PRO A 432 -4.56 -19.59 -5.60
N ILE A 433 -3.56 -19.52 -4.72
CA ILE A 433 -3.47 -18.52 -3.65
C ILE A 433 -3.05 -17.19 -4.30
N ASP A 434 -4.02 -16.34 -4.58
CA ASP A 434 -3.79 -15.11 -5.34
C ASP A 434 -3.32 -13.96 -4.45
N ILE A 435 -2.28 -13.27 -4.92
CA ILE A 435 -1.64 -12.14 -4.24
C ILE A 435 -1.55 -10.98 -5.23
N GLY A 436 -2.13 -9.85 -4.84
CA GLY A 436 -2.03 -8.59 -5.56
C GLY A 436 -0.80 -7.82 -5.10
N VAL A 437 0.03 -7.37 -6.05
CA VAL A 437 1.18 -6.51 -5.75
C VAL A 437 1.14 -5.24 -6.60
N ASP A 438 1.58 -4.14 -6.02
CA ASP A 438 1.75 -2.85 -6.68
C ASP A 438 3.05 -2.19 -6.17
N GLY A 439 3.56 -1.21 -6.89
CA GLY A 439 4.75 -0.44 -6.54
C GLY A 439 5.91 -0.59 -7.53
N SER A 440 6.73 0.45 -7.60
CA SER A 440 7.79 0.59 -8.60
C SER A 440 8.83 -0.54 -8.58
N LEU A 441 9.15 -1.13 -7.44
CA LEU A 441 10.15 -2.21 -7.39
C LEU A 441 9.64 -3.46 -8.09
N VAL A 442 8.43 -3.91 -7.75
CA VAL A 442 7.88 -5.14 -8.36
C VAL A 442 7.50 -4.96 -9.83
N GLU A 443 7.19 -3.73 -10.24
CA GLU A 443 6.85 -3.41 -11.63
C GLU A 443 8.08 -3.18 -12.54
N HIS A 444 9.14 -2.56 -12.02
CA HIS A 444 10.24 -2.05 -12.86
C HIS A 444 11.60 -2.65 -12.55
N TYR A 445 11.84 -3.17 -11.33
CA TYR A 445 13.13 -3.80 -11.02
C TYR A 445 13.21 -5.18 -11.70
N PRO A 446 14.19 -5.41 -12.59
CA PRO A 446 14.29 -6.68 -13.33
C PRO A 446 14.37 -7.90 -12.41
N PHE A 447 13.57 -8.92 -12.71
CA PHE A 447 13.54 -10.20 -12.00
C PHE A 447 13.18 -10.13 -10.50
N PHE A 448 12.68 -9.00 -9.99
CA PHE A 448 12.35 -8.86 -8.57
C PHE A 448 11.33 -9.92 -8.10
N ARG A 449 10.28 -10.13 -8.91
CA ARG A 449 9.26 -11.15 -8.62
C ARG A 449 9.82 -12.57 -8.69
N ASP A 450 10.75 -12.84 -9.61
CA ASP A 450 11.39 -14.16 -9.73
C ASP A 450 12.24 -14.46 -8.49
N MET A 451 12.96 -13.46 -7.97
CA MET A 451 13.71 -13.58 -6.71
C MET A 451 12.79 -13.79 -5.50
N ILE A 452 11.58 -13.20 -5.49
CA ILE A 452 10.57 -13.50 -4.47
C ILE A 452 10.13 -14.96 -4.58
N TYR A 453 9.80 -15.46 -5.77
CA TYR A 453 9.39 -16.86 -5.96
C TYR A 453 10.48 -17.85 -5.56
N GLU A 454 11.75 -17.55 -5.88
CA GLU A 454 12.89 -18.35 -5.45
C GLU A 454 12.96 -18.46 -3.92
N ALA A 455 12.79 -17.35 -3.22
CA ALA A 455 12.77 -17.31 -1.77
C ALA A 455 11.53 -17.98 -1.16
N LEU A 456 10.36 -17.88 -1.79
CA LEU A 456 9.16 -18.58 -1.34
C LEU A 456 9.32 -20.10 -1.39
N ALA A 457 10.06 -20.62 -2.37
CA ALA A 457 10.29 -22.05 -2.55
C ALA A 457 11.15 -22.68 -1.45
N VAL A 458 11.93 -21.89 -0.71
CA VAL A 458 12.80 -22.37 0.39
C VAL A 458 12.17 -22.21 1.78
N ILE A 459 10.97 -21.60 1.87
CA ILE A 459 10.27 -21.42 3.15
C ILE A 459 9.68 -22.75 3.62
N ASP A 460 9.99 -23.12 4.85
CA ASP A 460 9.44 -24.26 5.56
C ASP A 460 7.91 -24.15 5.67
N GLY A 461 7.23 -25.21 5.23
CA GLY A 461 5.76 -25.24 5.16
C GLY A 461 5.17 -24.73 3.83
N ILE A 462 5.96 -24.04 3.00
CA ILE A 462 5.58 -23.71 1.61
C ILE A 462 6.27 -24.69 0.65
N GLY A 463 7.60 -24.69 0.64
CA GLY A 463 8.40 -25.49 -0.27
C GLY A 463 8.16 -25.20 -1.76
N PRO A 464 8.83 -25.93 -2.67
CA PRO A 464 8.70 -25.70 -4.12
C PRO A 464 7.28 -25.93 -4.65
N GLU A 465 6.55 -26.92 -4.13
CA GLU A 465 5.18 -27.20 -4.57
C GLU A 465 4.18 -26.16 -4.05
N GLY A 466 4.32 -25.70 -2.79
CA GLY A 466 3.48 -24.62 -2.28
C GLY A 466 3.73 -23.30 -3.01
N ALA A 467 4.98 -23.02 -3.39
CA ALA A 467 5.32 -21.82 -4.15
C ALA A 467 4.63 -21.79 -5.53
N LYS A 468 4.43 -22.94 -6.19
CA LYS A 468 3.69 -23.03 -7.45
C LYS A 468 2.20 -22.72 -7.32
N ARG A 469 1.64 -22.87 -6.11
CA ARG A 469 0.23 -22.56 -5.81
C ARG A 469 0.02 -21.07 -5.57
N ILE A 470 1.07 -20.31 -5.30
CA ILE A 470 1.02 -18.87 -5.08
C ILE A 470 1.07 -18.15 -6.42
N ARG A 471 0.12 -17.25 -6.67
CA ARG A 471 0.08 -16.42 -7.87
C ARG A 471 0.22 -14.96 -7.51
N ILE A 472 1.38 -14.38 -7.79
CA ILE A 472 1.68 -12.95 -7.63
C ILE A 472 1.33 -12.20 -8.92
N GLY A 473 0.24 -11.44 -8.88
CA GLY A 473 -0.24 -10.62 -10.00
C GLY A 473 -0.16 -9.12 -9.71
N ILE A 474 0.23 -8.34 -10.73
CA ILE A 474 0.22 -6.88 -10.63
C ILE A 474 -1.23 -6.40 -10.49
N ALA A 475 -1.48 -5.57 -9.48
CA ALA A 475 -2.75 -4.94 -9.21
C ALA A 475 -2.64 -3.47 -9.60
N LYS A 476 -3.01 -3.16 -10.85
CA LYS A 476 -2.94 -1.78 -11.33
C LYS A 476 -4.00 -0.92 -10.64
N ASP A 477 -3.57 0.24 -10.15
CA ASP A 477 -4.42 1.29 -9.61
C ASP A 477 -5.19 0.91 -8.33
N GLY A 478 -4.49 0.33 -7.35
CA GLY A 478 -5.07 -0.01 -6.04
C GLY A 478 -5.72 1.19 -5.33
N SER A 479 -5.12 2.38 -5.41
CA SER A 479 -5.63 3.59 -4.78
C SER A 479 -6.86 4.22 -5.46
N GLY A 480 -7.13 3.88 -6.74
CA GLY A 480 -8.33 4.29 -7.46
C GLY A 480 -9.42 3.22 -7.41
N VAL A 481 -9.20 2.13 -8.16
CA VAL A 481 -10.17 1.03 -8.32
C VAL A 481 -10.46 0.34 -7.00
N GLY A 482 -9.44 0.08 -6.20
CA GLY A 482 -9.60 -0.53 -4.89
C GLY A 482 -10.44 0.31 -3.95
N ALA A 483 -10.25 1.63 -3.95
CA ALA A 483 -11.01 2.53 -3.11
C ALA A 483 -12.50 2.61 -3.51
N ALA A 484 -12.77 2.60 -4.82
CA ALA A 484 -14.14 2.49 -5.34
C ALA A 484 -14.82 1.18 -4.91
N LEU A 485 -14.11 0.06 -4.94
CA LEU A 485 -14.61 -1.24 -4.49
C LEU A 485 -14.89 -1.27 -2.98
N ILE A 486 -14.06 -0.59 -2.17
CA ILE A 486 -14.32 -0.48 -0.72
C ILE A 486 -15.53 0.42 -0.45
N ALA A 487 -15.72 1.50 -1.23
CA ALA A 487 -16.92 2.31 -1.14
C ALA A 487 -18.20 1.51 -1.48
N LEU A 488 -18.11 0.57 -2.43
CA LEU A 488 -19.17 -0.41 -2.71
C LEU A 488 -19.44 -1.32 -1.50
N VAL A 489 -18.40 -1.87 -0.87
CA VAL A 489 -18.54 -2.71 0.32
C VAL A 489 -19.22 -1.94 1.46
N ALA A 490 -18.79 -0.70 1.72
CA ALA A 490 -19.41 0.17 2.70
C ALA A 490 -20.91 0.42 2.40
N ALA A 491 -21.25 0.65 1.12
CA ALA A 491 -22.65 0.84 0.71
C ALA A 491 -23.51 -0.42 0.94
N ASN A 492 -22.95 -1.60 0.70
CA ASN A 492 -23.65 -2.86 0.96
C ASN A 492 -23.86 -3.11 2.46
N MET A 493 -22.89 -2.77 3.30
CA MET A 493 -23.02 -2.84 4.77
C MET A 493 -24.14 -1.93 5.28
N GLU A 494 -24.23 -0.70 4.78
CA GLU A 494 -25.30 0.23 5.15
C GLU A 494 -26.69 -0.29 4.73
N LYS A 495 -26.81 -0.87 3.54
CA LYS A 495 -28.08 -1.46 3.06
C LYS A 495 -28.53 -2.62 3.94
N LYS A 496 -27.62 -3.52 4.32
CA LYS A 496 -27.92 -4.63 5.25
C LYS A 496 -28.34 -4.10 6.62
N GLY A 497 -27.56 -3.19 7.22
CA GLY A 497 -27.90 -2.61 8.52
C GLY A 497 -29.23 -1.84 8.52
N GLY A 498 -29.57 -1.18 7.41
CA GLY A 498 -30.89 -0.55 7.21
C GLY A 498 -32.02 -1.56 7.13
N ALA A 499 -31.84 -2.67 6.39
CA ALA A 499 -32.83 -3.74 6.29
C ALA A 499 -33.08 -4.44 7.63
N ASP A 500 -32.01 -4.73 8.39
CA ASP A 500 -32.09 -5.37 9.70
C ASP A 500 -32.78 -4.46 10.73
N ARG A 501 -32.48 -3.16 10.71
CA ARG A 501 -33.19 -2.17 11.54
C ARG A 501 -34.68 -2.09 11.17
N LEU A 502 -35.02 -2.08 9.88
CA LEU A 502 -36.42 -2.10 9.44
C LEU A 502 -37.16 -3.38 9.85
N ALA A 503 -36.49 -4.53 9.78
CA ALA A 503 -37.05 -5.80 10.24
C ALA A 503 -37.32 -5.77 11.75
N THR A 504 -36.36 -5.27 12.54
CA THR A 504 -36.49 -5.13 14.00
C THR A 504 -37.64 -4.19 14.37
N VAL A 505 -37.76 -3.04 13.70
CA VAL A 505 -38.86 -2.08 13.94
C VAL A 505 -40.21 -2.68 13.54
N LYS A 506 -40.27 -3.46 12.45
CA LYS A 506 -41.48 -4.18 12.05
C LYS A 506 -41.87 -5.23 13.09
N GLU A 507 -40.92 -6.01 13.61
CA GLU A 507 -41.18 -6.99 14.67
C GLU A 507 -41.65 -6.33 15.97
N GLU A 508 -41.04 -5.21 16.37
CA GLU A 508 -41.50 -4.43 17.52
C GLU A 508 -42.91 -3.85 17.31
N ALA A 509 -43.21 -3.36 16.11
CA ALA A 509 -44.53 -2.84 15.76
C ALA A 509 -45.58 -3.96 15.78
N VAL A 510 -45.28 -5.13 15.20
CA VAL A 510 -46.14 -6.32 15.22
C VAL A 510 -46.36 -6.80 16.66
N ARG A 511 -45.32 -6.84 17.48
CA ARG A 511 -45.42 -7.20 18.90
C ARG A 511 -46.28 -6.22 19.68
N LYS A 512 -46.11 -4.91 19.48
CA LYS A 512 -46.95 -3.87 20.10
C LYS A 512 -48.41 -3.97 19.65
N LEU A 513 -48.65 -4.26 18.37
CA LEU A 513 -50.01 -4.48 17.83
C LEU A 513 -50.65 -5.75 18.39
N SER A 514 -49.90 -6.85 18.51
CA SER A 514 -50.40 -8.10 19.07
C SER A 514 -50.77 -8.01 20.55
N ASN A 515 -50.06 -7.18 21.32
CA ASN A 515 -50.36 -6.91 22.73
C ASN A 515 -51.50 -5.90 22.93
N ALA A 516 -51.93 -5.20 21.86
CA ALA A 516 -53.00 -4.21 21.90
C ALA A 516 -54.37 -4.77 21.48
N ILE A 517 -54.44 -6.04 21.05
CA ILE A 517 -55.70 -6.73 20.70
C ILE A 517 -56.15 -7.53 21.94
N PRO A 518 -57.27 -7.16 22.60
CA PRO A 518 -57.81 -7.96 23.69
C PRO A 518 -58.26 -9.32 23.16
N ALA A 519 -57.92 -10.40 23.86
CA ALA A 519 -58.43 -11.73 23.56
C ALA A 519 -59.97 -11.71 23.62
N VAL A 520 -60.62 -11.96 22.48
CA VAL A 520 -62.07 -12.09 22.39
C VAL A 520 -62.47 -13.36 23.14
N GLY A 521 -62.89 -13.23 24.39
CA GLY A 521 -63.35 -14.39 25.14
C GLY A 521 -63.49 -14.26 26.65
N GLU A 522 -63.97 -13.15 27.21
CA GLU A 522 -64.52 -13.18 28.57
C GLU A 522 -65.94 -12.61 28.61
N LYS A 523 -66.86 -13.47 29.05
CA LYS A 523 -68.29 -13.21 29.16
C LYS A 523 -68.55 -12.12 30.20
N THR A 524 -69.19 -11.05 29.75
CA THR A 524 -69.82 -10.05 30.60
C THR A 524 -70.90 -10.73 31.45
N THR A 525 -70.72 -10.76 32.77
CA THR A 525 -71.79 -11.07 33.72
C THR A 525 -72.22 -9.74 34.32
N ILE A 526 -73.47 -9.35 34.07
CA ILE A 526 -74.08 -8.13 34.61
C ILE A 526 -74.60 -8.46 36.02
N ALA A 527 -74.19 -7.67 37.01
CA ALA A 527 -74.88 -7.47 38.28
C ALA A 527 -74.86 -5.98 38.61
#